data_AF-A0A6J1CJN1-F1
#
_entry.id   AF-A0A6J1CJN1-F1
#
_cell.length_a   1.000
_cell.length_b   1.000
_cell.length_c   1.000
_cell.angle_alpha   90.00
_cell.angle_beta   90.00
_cell.angle_gamma   90.00
#
_symmetry.space_group_name_H-M   'P 1'
#
loop_
_entity.id
_entity.type
_entity.pdbx_description
1 polymer ?
#
loop_
_entity_poly.entity_id
_entity_poly.type
_entity_poly.pdbx_seq_one_letter_code
_entity_poly.pdbx_strand_id
1 'polypeptide(L)'
;MPSTESFLRQISTREGSKSTSRRWGGEGSHWGQKMEGGVNNLYGIESGGMSRRKRVMVVVDQTSQANHATMWALTHVANKGDVLTLLHVIPTSSAHSSSSADSSSSSSFSATSLGSLCKASRPEVEVEVLVIQGPKLATVMNQVKKLEVSVLVLGQRRPSFLSCFRGSGGAGDLVDHCINNAECLTIGVRKQSRDMGGYVINTRWQKNFWLLA
;
A
#
# COMPACT_ATOMS: atom_id res chain seq x y z
N MET A 1 -66.64 -13.99 21.16
CA MET A 1 -65.78 -13.01 21.84
C MET A 1 -64.75 -13.79 22.68
N PRO A 2 -63.46 -13.40 22.62
CA PRO A 2 -62.30 -14.24 22.98
C PRO A 2 -62.05 -14.18 24.51
N SER A 3 -61.26 -15.04 25.16
CA SER A 3 -59.82 -15.25 24.97
C SER A 3 -59.32 -16.32 25.95
N THR A 4 -58.47 -17.25 25.54
CA THR A 4 -57.47 -17.84 26.46
C THR A 4 -56.26 -18.26 25.66
N GLU A 5 -55.15 -17.59 25.94
CA GLU A 5 -53.87 -17.75 25.29
C GLU A 5 -53.19 -19.07 25.67
N SER A 6 -52.60 -19.72 24.68
CA SER A 6 -51.59 -20.75 24.88
C SER A 6 -50.52 -20.59 23.82
N PHE A 7 -49.49 -19.80 24.13
CA PHE A 7 -48.27 -19.75 23.31
C PHE A 7 -47.01 -19.72 24.18
N LEU A 8 -46.34 -20.87 24.17
CA LEU A 8 -44.89 -21.08 24.12
C LEU A 8 -43.99 -20.47 25.20
N ARG A 9 -43.60 -21.36 26.12
CA ARG A 9 -42.30 -21.34 26.81
C ARG A 9 -41.15 -21.30 25.79
N GLN A 10 -40.21 -20.39 26.06
CA GLN A 10 -38.75 -20.46 25.94
C GLN A 10 -38.17 -21.17 24.70
N ILE A 11 -37.31 -20.48 23.92
CA ILE A 11 -35.84 -20.72 23.92
C ILE A 11 -35.10 -19.48 23.36
N SER A 12 -34.05 -19.05 24.09
CA SER A 12 -32.80 -18.43 23.62
C SER A 12 -32.86 -17.17 22.73
N THR A 13 -32.44 -16.06 23.35
CA THR A 13 -31.80 -14.89 22.76
C THR A 13 -30.78 -15.28 21.69
N ARG A 14 -31.16 -15.12 20.42
CA ARG A 14 -30.23 -15.08 19.29
C ARG A 14 -29.78 -13.63 19.13
N GLU A 15 -28.61 -13.31 19.67
CA GLU A 15 -27.92 -12.06 19.36
C GLU A 15 -27.74 -11.97 17.84
N GLY A 16 -28.35 -10.95 17.25
CA GLY A 16 -28.12 -10.59 15.87
C GLY A 16 -26.65 -10.24 15.68
N SER A 17 -25.92 -11.09 14.96
CA SER A 17 -24.61 -10.77 14.42
C SER A 17 -24.73 -9.58 13.48
N LYS A 18 -24.64 -8.37 14.02
CA LYS A 18 -24.37 -7.15 13.25
C LYS A 18 -22.90 -7.19 12.86
N SER A 19 -22.64 -7.76 11.69
CA SER A 19 -21.37 -7.65 10.98
C SER A 19 -21.07 -6.16 10.78
N THR A 20 -20.20 -5.63 11.64
CA THR A 20 -19.70 -4.26 11.53
C THR A 20 -18.58 -4.25 10.51
N SER A 21 -18.95 -4.22 9.23
CA SER A 21 -18.03 -3.75 8.21
C SER A 21 -17.76 -2.28 8.51
N ARG A 22 -16.62 -1.97 9.11
CA ARG A 22 -16.09 -0.60 9.18
C ARG A 22 -15.60 -0.24 7.77
N ARG A 23 -16.58 0.01 6.91
CA ARG A 23 -16.46 0.74 5.66
C ARG A 23 -16.09 2.16 6.07
N TRP A 24 -14.84 2.53 5.78
CA TRP A 24 -14.27 3.88 5.85
C TRP A 24 -15.35 4.96 5.82
N GLY A 25 -15.63 5.51 7.00
CA GLY A 25 -16.61 6.55 7.24
C GLY A 25 -16.25 7.19 8.57
N GLY A 26 -15.53 8.29 8.50
CA GLY A 26 -15.02 9.03 9.65
C GLY A 26 -14.42 10.34 9.17
N GLU A 27 -15.27 11.36 9.22
CA GLU A 27 -15.09 12.81 9.10
C GLU A 27 -13.70 13.41 8.87
N GLY A 28 -13.70 14.39 7.96
CA GLY A 28 -12.56 15.20 7.59
C GLY A 28 -11.91 15.90 8.78
N SER A 29 -10.59 15.88 8.75
CA SER A 29 -9.78 16.85 9.47
C SER A 29 -8.60 17.25 8.59
N HIS A 30 -8.22 18.49 8.77
CA HIS A 30 -7.30 19.32 8.03
C HIS A 30 -5.84 18.82 8.17
N TRP A 31 -5.50 17.64 7.61
CA TRP A 31 -4.17 17.03 7.76
C TRP A 31 -3.16 17.40 6.66
N GLY A 32 -3.45 18.41 5.83
CA GLY A 32 -2.72 18.65 4.58
C GLY A 32 -1.47 19.54 4.65
N GLN A 33 -1.28 20.39 5.66
CA GLN A 33 -0.37 21.54 5.49
C GLN A 33 0.99 21.46 6.20
N LYS A 34 1.25 20.49 7.09
CA LYS A 34 2.50 20.48 7.89
C LYS A 34 3.50 19.37 7.58
N MET A 35 3.12 18.39 6.75
CA MET A 35 3.98 17.22 6.45
C MET A 35 4.63 17.25 5.06
N GLU A 36 4.22 18.17 4.18
CA GLU A 36 4.82 18.34 2.84
C GLU A 36 6.30 18.75 2.90
N GLY A 37 6.78 19.29 4.02
CA GLY A 37 8.16 19.77 4.18
C GLY A 37 9.19 18.67 4.49
N GLY A 38 8.81 17.54 5.10
CA GLY A 38 9.80 16.59 5.63
C GLY A 38 10.54 15.77 4.58
N VAL A 39 9.81 15.25 3.58
CA VAL A 39 10.38 14.39 2.54
C VAL A 39 10.93 15.17 1.35
N ASN A 40 10.29 16.29 0.99
CA ASN A 40 10.74 17.15 -0.11
C ASN A 40 12.07 17.83 0.24
N ASN A 41 12.23 18.27 1.50
CA ASN A 41 13.44 18.94 1.97
C ASN A 41 14.59 17.95 2.24
N LEU A 42 14.29 16.68 2.52
CA LEU A 42 15.29 15.63 2.76
C LEU A 42 15.96 15.09 1.47
N TYR A 43 15.24 15.12 0.34
CA TYR A 43 15.75 14.62 -0.95
C TYR A 43 16.01 15.71 -1.98
N GLY A 44 15.98 16.99 -1.59
CA GLY A 44 16.21 18.09 -2.52
C GLY A 44 15.25 18.04 -3.71
N ILE A 45 13.97 17.68 -3.46
CA ILE A 45 12.91 17.92 -4.44
C ILE A 45 12.68 19.42 -4.37
N GLU A 46 13.55 20.18 -5.04
CA GLU A 46 13.48 21.62 -5.12
C GLU A 46 12.08 21.99 -5.65
N SER A 47 11.24 22.54 -4.79
CA SER A 47 10.13 23.39 -5.20
C SER A 47 10.70 24.72 -5.72
N GLY A 48 11.55 24.64 -6.75
CA GLY A 48 12.16 25.76 -7.44
C GLY A 48 11.48 25.96 -8.78
N GLY A 49 10.47 26.83 -8.83
CA GLY A 49 10.02 27.58 -10.02
C GLY A 49 9.46 26.84 -11.25
N MET A 50 9.73 25.56 -11.46
CA MET A 50 9.22 24.75 -12.56
C MET A 50 9.08 23.31 -12.06
N SER A 51 7.98 23.00 -11.39
CA SER A 51 7.69 21.63 -10.92
C SER A 51 7.61 20.71 -12.12
N ARG A 52 8.72 20.04 -12.47
CA ARG A 52 8.71 18.95 -13.44
C ARG A 52 7.73 17.92 -12.90
N ARG A 53 6.66 17.68 -13.67
CA ARG A 53 5.67 16.62 -13.41
C ARG A 53 6.44 15.32 -13.13
N LYS A 54 6.41 14.86 -11.89
CA LYS A 54 7.12 13.63 -11.49
C LYS A 54 6.19 12.42 -11.67
N ARG A 55 6.80 11.27 -11.95
CA ARG A 55 6.11 9.99 -11.99
C ARG A 55 6.43 9.20 -10.73
N VAL A 56 5.42 9.00 -9.90
CA VAL A 56 5.45 8.18 -8.69
C VAL A 56 4.86 6.82 -9.03
N MET A 57 5.59 5.74 -8.81
CA MET A 57 5.08 4.38 -9.00
C MET A 57 4.96 3.67 -7.65
N VAL A 58 3.81 3.03 -7.41
CA VAL A 58 3.57 2.23 -6.21
C VAL A 58 3.31 0.79 -6.62
N VAL A 59 4.05 -0.16 -6.03
CA VAL A 59 3.77 -1.58 -6.25
C VAL A 59 2.64 -2.01 -5.32
N VAL A 60 1.56 -2.52 -5.92
CA VAL A 60 0.34 -2.87 -5.21
C VAL A 60 0.01 -4.36 -5.30
N ASP A 61 -0.50 -4.91 -4.21
CA ASP A 61 -1.01 -6.27 -4.10
C ASP A 61 -2.10 -6.35 -3.02
N GLN A 62 -2.59 -7.55 -2.73
CA GLN A 62 -3.63 -7.83 -1.72
C GLN A 62 -3.21 -7.50 -0.28
N THR A 63 -1.97 -7.09 -0.05
CA THR A 63 -1.43 -6.95 1.29
C THR A 63 -1.79 -5.61 1.94
N SER A 64 -1.89 -5.60 3.26
CA SER A 64 -2.04 -4.36 4.02
C SER A 64 -0.82 -3.44 3.87
N GLN A 65 0.37 -4.00 3.63
CA GLN A 65 1.58 -3.21 3.42
C GLN A 65 1.49 -2.37 2.15
N ALA A 66 1.02 -2.94 1.05
CA ALA A 66 0.80 -2.22 -0.21
C ALA A 66 -0.25 -1.12 -0.07
N ASN A 67 -1.36 -1.38 0.64
CA ASN A 67 -2.39 -0.35 0.89
C ASN A 67 -1.84 0.82 1.71
N HIS A 68 -1.03 0.54 2.72
CA HIS A 68 -0.36 1.56 3.53
C HIS A 68 0.67 2.36 2.73
N ALA A 69 1.45 1.71 1.88
CA ALA A 69 2.38 2.37 0.97
C ALA A 69 1.66 3.28 -0.04
N THR A 70 0.53 2.82 -0.58
CA THR A 70 -0.30 3.61 -1.51
C THR A 70 -0.83 4.87 -0.83
N MET A 71 -1.42 4.73 0.35
CA MET A 71 -1.93 5.86 1.12
C MET A 71 -0.82 6.85 1.46
N TRP A 72 0.33 6.35 1.91
CA TRP A 72 1.48 7.19 2.24
C TRP A 72 2.02 7.93 1.02
N ALA A 73 2.18 7.25 -0.12
CA ALA A 73 2.64 7.86 -1.37
C ALA A 73 1.68 8.95 -1.85
N LEU A 74 0.38 8.69 -1.79
CA LEU A 74 -0.65 9.64 -2.20
C LEU A 74 -0.65 10.91 -1.33
N THR A 75 -0.36 10.77 -0.03
CA THR A 75 -0.42 11.88 0.92
C THR A 75 0.89 12.68 1.01
N HIS A 76 2.05 12.02 0.87
CA HIS A 76 3.35 12.63 1.14
C HIS A 76 4.24 12.83 -0.09
N VAL A 77 4.00 12.08 -1.17
CA VAL A 77 4.88 12.09 -2.35
C VAL A 77 4.21 12.70 -3.57
N ALA A 78 2.94 12.35 -3.82
CA ALA A 78 2.20 12.83 -4.99
C ALA A 78 1.69 14.26 -4.79
N ASN A 79 2.11 15.18 -5.66
CA ASN A 79 1.68 16.56 -5.73
C ASN A 79 0.73 16.80 -6.91
N LYS A 80 0.12 17.99 -6.95
CA LYS A 80 -0.71 18.42 -8.08
C LYS A 80 0.05 18.35 -9.41
N GLY A 81 -0.56 17.69 -10.40
CA GLY A 81 0.02 17.54 -11.73
C GLY A 81 0.96 16.34 -11.89
N ASP A 82 1.28 15.62 -10.81
CA ASP A 82 2.08 14.39 -10.87
C ASP A 82 1.28 13.20 -11.40
N VAL A 83 2.01 12.17 -11.82
CA VAL A 83 1.43 10.87 -12.18
C VAL A 83 1.68 9.86 -11.08
N LEU A 84 0.62 9.23 -10.59
CA LEU A 84 0.67 8.10 -9.68
C LEU A 84 0.31 6.82 -10.43
N THR A 85 1.32 5.99 -10.70
CA THR A 85 1.13 4.69 -11.36
C THR A 85 1.03 3.58 -10.32
N LEU A 86 -0.12 2.92 -10.21
CA LEU A 86 -0.32 1.73 -9.39
C LEU A 86 0.04 0.49 -10.20
N LEU A 87 1.17 -0.15 -9.88
CA LEU A 87 1.66 -1.34 -10.57
C LEU A 87 1.26 -2.60 -9.79
N HIS A 88 0.36 -3.40 -10.36
CA HIS A 88 0.07 -4.75 -9.88
C HIS A 88 0.80 -5.78 -10.74
N VAL A 89 1.69 -6.57 -10.12
CA VAL A 89 2.37 -7.67 -10.82
C VAL A 89 1.70 -8.98 -10.48
N ILE A 90 1.20 -9.69 -11.51
CA ILE A 90 0.69 -11.04 -11.41
C ILE A 90 1.88 -11.99 -11.60
N PRO A 91 2.33 -12.72 -10.55
CA PRO A 91 3.45 -13.64 -10.68
C PRO A 91 3.12 -14.73 -11.69
N THR A 92 4.01 -14.98 -12.65
CA THR A 92 3.97 -16.21 -13.45
C THR A 92 4.48 -17.33 -12.58
N SER A 93 3.61 -18.26 -12.16
CA SER A 93 4.05 -19.49 -11.52
C SER A 93 4.91 -20.26 -12.53
N SER A 94 6.24 -20.24 -12.36
CA SER A 94 7.09 -21.25 -12.98
C SER A 94 6.65 -22.59 -12.40
N ALA A 95 6.26 -23.53 -13.27
CA ALA A 95 6.23 -24.93 -12.89
C ALA A 95 7.55 -25.26 -12.17
N HIS A 96 7.48 -26.06 -11.09
CA HIS A 96 8.59 -26.52 -10.24
C HIS A 96 8.87 -25.69 -8.98
N SER A 97 7.92 -25.68 -8.03
CA SER A 97 8.22 -25.99 -6.62
C SER A 97 6.91 -26.05 -5.82
N SER A 98 6.53 -27.27 -5.46
CA SER A 98 5.47 -27.58 -4.51
C SER A 98 5.88 -27.17 -3.08
N SER A 99 5.28 -26.11 -2.54
CA SER A 99 4.83 -26.07 -1.14
C SER A 99 4.16 -24.73 -0.83
N SER A 100 2.97 -24.80 -0.24
CA SER A 100 2.12 -23.71 0.26
C SER A 100 1.21 -23.08 -0.81
N ALA A 101 0.27 -23.90 -1.28
CA ALA A 101 -1.03 -23.40 -1.72
C ALA A 101 -1.72 -22.71 -0.54
N ASP A 102 -1.50 -21.40 -0.39
CA ASP A 102 -2.43 -20.55 0.35
C ASP A 102 -3.51 -20.08 -0.63
N SER A 103 -4.38 -21.05 -0.93
CA SER A 103 -5.82 -20.93 -1.14
C SER A 103 -6.37 -19.50 -1.10
N SER A 104 -6.58 -18.94 -2.28
CA SER A 104 -7.82 -18.29 -2.70
C SER A 104 -8.89 -18.07 -1.60
N SER A 105 -8.74 -17.01 -0.83
CA SER A 105 -9.88 -16.18 -0.43
C SER A 105 -9.84 -14.92 -1.29
N SER A 106 -10.04 -15.13 -2.60
CA SER A 106 -10.10 -14.08 -3.61
C SER A 106 -11.32 -13.19 -3.38
N SER A 107 -11.22 -12.27 -2.42
CA SER A 107 -11.72 -10.95 -2.70
C SER A 107 -10.84 -10.45 -3.84
N SER A 108 -11.37 -10.45 -5.06
CA SER A 108 -10.60 -10.14 -6.27
C SER A 108 -9.96 -8.76 -6.07
N PHE A 109 -8.67 -8.73 -5.73
CA PHE A 109 -7.97 -7.46 -5.58
C PHE A 109 -8.01 -6.76 -6.91
N SER A 110 -8.73 -5.65 -6.92
CA SER A 110 -8.89 -4.81 -8.08
C SER A 110 -7.97 -3.61 -7.90
N ALA A 111 -6.82 -3.65 -8.57
CA ALA A 111 -5.95 -2.49 -8.68
C ALA A 111 -6.72 -1.29 -9.24
N THR A 112 -7.72 -1.54 -10.10
CA THR A 112 -8.65 -0.53 -10.63
C THR A 112 -9.48 0.12 -9.52
N SER A 113 -10.04 -0.66 -8.59
CA SER A 113 -10.78 -0.12 -7.44
C SER A 113 -9.88 0.77 -6.57
N LEU A 114 -8.66 0.33 -6.30
CA LEU A 114 -7.67 1.12 -5.56
C LEU A 114 -7.31 2.42 -6.32
N GLY A 115 -7.19 2.36 -7.64
CA GLY A 115 -7.00 3.53 -8.50
C GLY A 115 -8.15 4.53 -8.41
N SER A 116 -9.40 4.05 -8.45
CA SER A 116 -10.59 4.89 -8.26
C SER A 116 -10.61 5.57 -6.89
N LEU A 117 -10.20 4.86 -5.82
CA LEU A 117 -10.07 5.44 -4.50
C LEU A 117 -9.00 6.54 -4.45
N CYS A 118 -7.83 6.30 -5.06
CA CYS A 118 -6.77 7.31 -5.12
C CYS A 118 -7.24 8.56 -5.86
N LYS A 119 -7.95 8.38 -6.99
CA LYS A 119 -8.51 9.48 -7.79
C LYS A 119 -9.58 10.26 -7.02
N ALA A 120 -10.42 9.57 -6.24
CA ALA A 120 -11.41 10.23 -5.39
C ALA A 120 -10.76 11.01 -4.24
N SER A 121 -9.66 10.49 -3.67
CA SER A 121 -8.94 11.14 -2.58
C SER A 121 -8.10 12.35 -3.02
N ARG A 122 -7.46 12.30 -4.19
CA ARG A 122 -6.71 13.44 -4.77
C ARG A 122 -6.96 13.56 -6.27
N PRO A 123 -8.01 14.28 -6.70
CA PRO A 123 -8.34 14.42 -8.12
C PRO A 123 -7.32 15.24 -8.92
N GLU A 124 -6.44 15.96 -8.23
CA GLU A 124 -5.36 16.76 -8.83
C GLU A 124 -4.15 15.92 -9.29
N VAL A 125 -4.11 14.65 -8.90
CA VAL A 125 -3.06 13.68 -9.27
C VAL A 125 -3.60 12.80 -10.38
N GLU A 126 -2.82 12.60 -11.44
CA GLU A 126 -3.18 11.70 -12.52
C GLU A 126 -2.89 10.25 -12.11
N VAL A 127 -3.95 9.46 -11.89
CA VAL A 127 -3.82 8.06 -11.44
C VAL A 127 -3.88 7.11 -12.63
N GLU A 128 -2.82 6.32 -12.82
CA GLU A 128 -2.74 5.24 -13.80
C GLU A 128 -2.68 3.89 -13.09
N VAL A 129 -3.32 2.86 -13.65
CA VAL A 129 -3.25 1.49 -13.12
C VAL A 129 -2.64 0.58 -14.18
N LEU A 130 -1.55 -0.09 -13.83
CA LEU A 130 -0.86 -1.03 -14.69
C LEU A 130 -0.88 -2.42 -14.06
N VAL A 131 -1.44 -3.38 -14.79
CA VAL A 131 -1.46 -4.79 -14.39
C VAL A 131 -0.59 -5.56 -15.37
N ILE A 132 0.48 -6.18 -14.88
CA ILE A 132 1.45 -6.88 -15.72
C ILE A 132 1.71 -8.26 -15.16
N GLN A 133 1.71 -9.27 -16.02
CA GLN A 133 2.09 -10.62 -15.64
C GLN A 133 3.60 -10.82 -15.85
N GLY A 134 4.29 -11.37 -14.84
CA GLY A 134 5.72 -11.68 -14.94
C GLY A 134 6.43 -11.84 -13.59
N PRO A 135 7.74 -12.09 -13.59
CA PRO A 135 8.55 -12.14 -12.38
C PRO A 135 8.53 -10.79 -11.63
N LYS A 136 8.16 -10.78 -10.34
CA LYS A 136 7.89 -9.56 -9.58
C LYS A 136 9.03 -8.53 -9.64
N LEU A 137 10.26 -8.95 -9.34
CA LEU A 137 11.43 -8.05 -9.33
C LEU A 137 11.73 -7.49 -10.73
N ALA A 138 11.86 -8.37 -11.72
CA ALA A 138 12.19 -7.97 -13.09
C ALA A 138 11.14 -7.02 -13.67
N THR A 139 9.86 -7.32 -13.47
CA THR A 139 8.76 -6.47 -13.94
C THR A 139 8.80 -5.09 -13.29
N VAL A 140 9.01 -5.00 -11.98
CA VAL A 140 9.11 -3.71 -11.27
C VAL A 140 10.27 -2.88 -11.81
N MET A 141 11.46 -3.47 -11.91
CA MET A 141 12.67 -2.77 -12.40
C MET A 141 12.51 -2.31 -13.86
N ASN A 142 11.92 -3.15 -14.70
CA ASN A 142 11.64 -2.80 -16.09
C ASN A 142 10.63 -1.66 -16.21
N GLN A 143 9.58 -1.64 -15.37
CA GLN A 143 8.62 -0.53 -15.38
C GLN A 143 9.21 0.77 -14.83
N VAL A 144 10.10 0.69 -13.83
CA VAL A 144 10.84 1.88 -13.35
C VAL A 144 11.58 2.54 -14.50
N LYS A 145 12.32 1.74 -15.28
CA LYS A 145 13.10 2.22 -16.41
C LYS A 145 12.22 2.69 -17.58
N LYS A 146 11.24 1.87 -17.97
CA LYS A 146 10.37 2.13 -19.13
C LYS A 146 9.53 3.39 -18.97
N LEU A 147 9.03 3.64 -17.76
CA LEU A 147 8.16 4.78 -17.49
C LEU A 147 8.95 6.00 -16.99
N GLU A 148 10.27 5.91 -16.87
CA GLU A 148 11.13 6.93 -16.27
C GLU A 148 10.60 7.35 -14.89
N VAL A 149 10.33 6.35 -14.05
CA VAL A 149 9.81 6.58 -12.69
C VAL A 149 10.84 7.38 -11.91
N SER A 150 10.39 8.49 -11.34
CA SER A 150 11.21 9.34 -10.48
C SER A 150 11.21 8.88 -9.01
N VAL A 151 10.08 8.36 -8.52
CA VAL A 151 9.97 7.81 -7.16
C VAL A 151 9.23 6.47 -7.17
N LEU A 152 9.88 5.42 -6.68
CA LEU A 152 9.29 4.09 -6.47
C LEU A 152 8.93 3.91 -4.99
N VAL A 153 7.70 3.51 -4.70
CA VAL A 153 7.22 3.23 -3.34
C VAL A 153 6.79 1.77 -3.21
N LEU A 154 7.26 1.11 -2.16
CA LEU A 154 7.04 -0.31 -1.89
C LEU A 154 6.50 -0.53 -0.48
N GLY A 155 5.50 -1.40 -0.34
CA GLY A 155 5.03 -1.86 0.96
C GLY A 155 6.04 -2.80 1.62
N GLN A 156 6.57 -2.42 2.77
CA GLN A 156 7.52 -3.23 3.52
C GLN A 156 6.82 -3.97 4.67
N ARG A 157 7.04 -5.28 4.75
CA ARG A 157 6.57 -6.10 5.87
C ARG A 157 7.43 -5.88 7.10
N ARG A 158 6.79 -5.90 8.27
CA ARG A 158 7.52 -5.89 9.55
C ARG A 158 8.34 -7.20 9.64
N PRO A 159 9.65 -7.14 9.93
CA PRO A 159 10.41 -8.35 10.21
C PRO A 159 9.83 -9.00 11.48
N SER A 160 9.47 -10.27 11.39
CA SER A 160 9.02 -11.04 12.56
C SER A 160 10.24 -11.58 13.29
N PHE A 161 10.20 -11.75 14.62
CA PHE A 161 11.35 -12.30 15.35
C PHE A 161 11.77 -13.70 14.85
N LEU A 162 10.82 -14.46 14.30
CA LEU A 162 11.04 -15.79 13.70
C LEU A 162 11.63 -15.76 12.28
N SER A 163 11.65 -14.60 11.60
CA SER A 163 12.22 -14.51 10.24
C SER A 163 13.75 -14.50 10.24
N CYS A 164 14.42 -14.43 11.40
CA CYS A 164 15.87 -14.64 11.48
C CYS A 164 16.26 -16.13 11.45
N PHE A 165 15.34 -17.06 11.72
CA PHE A 165 15.63 -18.51 11.73
C PHE A 165 15.36 -19.22 10.40
N ARG A 166 14.75 -18.52 9.43
CA ARG A 166 14.43 -19.08 8.12
C ARG A 166 14.79 -18.02 7.07
N GLY A 167 15.86 -18.28 6.30
CA GLY A 167 16.36 -17.38 5.25
C GLY A 167 15.22 -16.73 4.47
N SER A 168 15.09 -15.41 4.62
CA SER A 168 13.94 -14.62 4.21
C SER A 168 13.93 -14.35 2.69
N GLY A 169 13.52 -15.32 1.88
CA GLY A 169 13.51 -15.19 0.42
C GLY A 169 12.13 -14.89 -0.19
N GLY A 170 11.56 -13.68 -0.06
CA GLY A 170 10.31 -13.41 -0.78
C GLY A 170 9.86 -11.95 -0.91
N ALA A 171 9.66 -11.24 0.20
CA ALA A 171 9.13 -9.86 0.18
C ALA A 171 10.08 -8.80 0.73
N GLY A 172 10.87 -9.12 1.76
CA GLY A 172 11.97 -8.26 2.23
C GLY A 172 13.05 -8.11 1.15
N ASP A 173 13.35 -9.23 0.48
CA ASP A 173 14.31 -9.29 -0.62
C ASP A 173 13.95 -8.37 -1.79
N LEU A 174 12.67 -8.31 -2.21
CA LEU A 174 12.22 -7.39 -3.25
C LEU A 174 12.46 -5.92 -2.87
N VAL A 175 12.04 -5.52 -1.66
CA VAL A 175 12.14 -4.13 -1.20
C VAL A 175 13.60 -3.70 -1.10
N ASP A 176 14.42 -4.51 -0.45
CA ASP A 176 15.85 -4.22 -0.28
C ASP A 176 16.57 -4.23 -1.64
N HIS A 177 16.23 -5.16 -2.54
CA HIS A 177 16.81 -5.19 -3.88
C HIS A 177 16.45 -3.95 -4.70
N CYS A 178 15.19 -3.51 -4.67
CA CYS A 178 14.78 -2.28 -5.35
C CYS A 178 15.45 -1.05 -4.74
N ILE A 179 15.53 -0.95 -3.40
CA ILE A 179 16.20 0.18 -2.72
C ILE A 179 17.66 0.33 -3.15
N ASN A 180 18.36 -0.79 -3.32
CA ASN A 180 19.79 -0.77 -3.63
C ASN A 180 20.09 -0.63 -5.14
N ASN A 181 19.21 -1.13 -6.01
CA ASN A 181 19.52 -1.29 -7.44
C ASN A 181 18.64 -0.46 -8.38
N ALA A 182 17.51 0.10 -7.94
CA ALA A 182 16.67 0.90 -8.82
C ALA A 182 17.36 2.22 -9.21
N GLU A 183 17.15 2.63 -10.46
CA GLU A 183 17.73 3.88 -11.02
C GLU A 183 17.08 5.14 -10.43
N CYS A 184 15.99 5.00 -9.66
CA CYS A 184 15.20 6.09 -9.10
C CYS A 184 15.17 6.11 -7.57
N LEU A 185 14.65 7.19 -6.98
CA LEU A 185 14.44 7.27 -5.54
C LEU A 185 13.46 6.17 -5.11
N THR A 186 13.95 5.20 -4.33
CA THR A 186 13.12 4.08 -3.87
C THR A 186 12.90 4.13 -2.37
N ILE A 187 11.63 3.96 -2.00
CA ILE A 187 11.12 4.14 -0.64
C ILE A 187 10.34 2.89 -0.21
N GLY A 188 10.88 2.16 0.76
CA GLY A 188 10.17 1.12 1.49
C GLY A 188 9.36 1.73 2.63
N VAL A 189 8.05 1.50 2.64
CA VAL A 189 7.12 2.09 3.61
C VAL A 189 6.49 0.99 4.47
N ARG A 190 6.55 1.15 5.78
CA ARG A 190 5.83 0.31 6.74
C ARG A 190 5.03 1.15 7.71
N LYS A 191 3.79 0.76 7.99
CA LYS A 191 3.02 1.37 9.09
C LYS A 191 3.61 0.93 10.43
N GLN A 192 3.80 1.88 11.34
CA GLN A 192 4.25 1.59 12.70
C GLN A 192 3.14 0.89 13.51
N SER A 193 3.49 0.27 14.64
CA SER A 193 2.54 -0.47 15.50
C SER A 193 1.31 0.36 15.87
N ARG A 194 0.22 -0.34 16.20
CA ARG A 194 -1.12 0.25 16.47
C ARG A 194 -1.08 1.36 17.52
N ASP A 195 -0.16 1.28 18.47
CA ASP A 195 -0.11 2.17 19.62
C ASP A 195 0.73 3.43 19.40
N MET A 196 1.61 3.45 18.38
CA MET A 196 2.59 4.53 18.21
C MET A 196 2.33 5.43 16.99
N GLY A 197 1.43 5.08 16.08
CA GLY A 197 1.10 5.91 14.92
C GLY A 197 2.29 6.13 13.95
N GLY A 198 2.02 6.70 12.78
CA GLY A 198 3.07 7.01 11.80
C GLY A 198 3.53 5.86 10.90
N TYR A 199 4.56 6.18 10.10
CA TYR A 199 5.17 5.31 9.12
C TYR A 199 6.67 5.28 9.31
N VAL A 200 7.27 4.11 9.16
CA VAL A 200 8.72 4.00 9.05
C VAL A 200 9.09 3.84 7.59
N ILE A 201 10.14 4.55 7.20
CA ILE A 201 10.67 4.64 5.86
C ILE A 201 12.08 4.06 5.80
N ASN A 202 12.32 3.30 4.74
CA ASN A 202 13.63 2.86 4.32
C ASN A 202 13.92 3.36 2.91
N THR A 203 15.12 3.87 2.71
CA THR A 203 15.67 4.25 1.42
C THR A 203 17.11 3.77 1.33
N ARG A 204 17.78 4.08 0.21
CA ARG A 204 19.18 3.71 -0.03
C ARG A 204 20.12 4.31 1.02
N TRP A 205 19.83 5.53 1.45
CA TRP A 205 20.71 6.34 2.31
C TRP A 205 20.24 6.40 3.76
N GLN A 206 18.97 6.07 4.02
CA GLN A 206 18.40 6.11 5.36
C GLN A 206 17.58 4.88 5.66
N LYS A 207 17.82 4.28 6.82
CA LYS A 207 17.07 3.11 7.30
C LYS A 207 16.39 3.45 8.62
N ASN A 208 15.17 2.93 8.78
CA ASN A 208 14.33 3.04 9.95
C ASN A 208 13.96 4.50 10.31
N PHE A 209 13.78 5.36 9.30
CA PHE A 209 13.37 6.74 9.52
C PHE A 209 11.88 6.79 9.88
N TRP A 210 11.54 7.23 11.08
CA TRP A 210 10.16 7.26 11.55
C TRP A 210 9.52 8.62 11.29
N LEU A 211 8.50 8.64 10.44
CA LEU A 211 7.60 9.77 10.23
C LEU A 211 6.38 9.63 11.12
N LEU A 212 6.10 10.65 11.91
CA LEU A 212 4.84 10.77 12.63
C LEU A 212 3.69 10.95 11.62
N ALA A 213 2.51 10.41 11.96
CA ALA A 213 1.28 10.56 11.17
C ALA A 213 0.55 11.86 11.51
#